data_AF-W2CSS9-F1
#
_entry.id   AF-W2CSS9-F1
#
_cell.length_a   1.000
_cell.length_b   1.000
_cell.length_c   1.000
_cell.angle_alpha   90.00
_cell.angle_beta   90.00
_cell.angle_gamma   90.00
#
_symmetry.space_group_name_H-M   'P 1'
#
loop_
_entity.id
_entity.type
_entity.pdbx_description
1 polymer ?
#
loop_
_entity_poly.entity_id
_entity_poly.type
_entity_poly.pdbx_seq_one_letter_code
_entity_poly.pdbx_strand_id
1 'polypeptide(L)'
;TLLALENTRRAPSESDRATLRRYNGFGGLKCVLLPATDPADIDRWPRAEHELFPLVRELREIINQGASGSDATRLWNGIKSSVLTSF
;
A
#
# COMPACT_ATOMS: atom_id res chain seq x y z
N THR A 1 -1.69 -5.82 -14.87
CA THR A 1 -1.18 -4.96 -13.79
C THR A 1 -0.64 -5.84 -12.67
N LEU A 2 0.36 -5.39 -11.91
CA LEU A 2 0.97 -6.15 -10.79
C LEU A 2 -0.08 -6.64 -9.77
N LEU A 3 -1.13 -5.85 -9.54
CA LEU A 3 -2.29 -6.22 -8.70
C LEU A 3 -3.00 -7.51 -9.18
N ALA A 4 -3.00 -7.79 -10.47
CA ALA A 4 -3.69 -8.98 -11.02
C ALA A 4 -2.98 -10.30 -10.67
N LEU A 5 -1.66 -10.25 -10.41
CA LEU A 5 -0.87 -11.42 -10.03
C LEU A 5 -1.10 -11.81 -8.56
N GLU A 6 -1.36 -10.84 -7.68
CA GLU A 6 -1.72 -11.13 -6.28
C GLU A 6 -3.15 -11.67 -6.13
N ASN A 7 -4.05 -11.30 -7.05
CA ASN A 7 -5.43 -11.79 -7.09
C ASN A 7 -5.57 -13.22 -7.61
N THR A 8 -4.61 -13.73 -8.36
CA THR A 8 -4.53 -15.17 -8.61
C THR A 8 -4.07 -15.82 -7.31
N ARG A 9 -4.94 -16.61 -6.65
CA ARG A 9 -4.64 -17.40 -5.43
C ARG A 9 -3.54 -18.47 -5.61
N ARG A 10 -2.60 -18.25 -6.53
CA ARG A 10 -1.43 -19.05 -6.81
C ARG A 10 -0.28 -18.54 -5.95
N ALA A 11 0.49 -19.45 -5.35
CA ALA A 11 1.74 -19.06 -4.69
C ALA A 11 2.65 -18.33 -5.69
N PRO A 12 3.20 -17.16 -5.34
CA PRO A 12 4.11 -16.42 -6.22
C PRO A 12 5.27 -17.32 -6.63
N SER A 13 5.60 -17.36 -7.92
CA SER A 13 6.76 -18.10 -8.41
C SER A 13 8.06 -17.49 -7.86
N GLU A 14 9.18 -18.23 -7.93
CA GLU A 14 10.47 -17.68 -7.49
C GLU A 14 10.87 -16.41 -8.28
N SER A 15 10.45 -16.34 -9.56
CA SER A 15 10.55 -15.16 -10.41
C SER A 15 9.75 -13.97 -9.86
N ASP A 16 8.50 -14.20 -9.44
CA ASP A 16 7.64 -13.15 -8.86
C ASP A 16 8.22 -12.65 -7.55
N ARG A 17 8.70 -13.55 -6.70
CA ARG A 17 9.36 -13.22 -5.43
C ARG A 17 10.65 -12.42 -5.63
N ALA A 18 11.48 -12.81 -6.59
CA ALA A 18 12.70 -12.07 -6.93
C ALA A 18 12.38 -10.66 -7.45
N THR A 19 11.30 -10.53 -8.21
CA THR A 19 10.81 -9.23 -8.71
C THR A 19 10.29 -8.37 -7.57
N LEU A 20 9.45 -8.91 -6.69
CA LEU A 20 8.92 -8.20 -5.51
C LEU A 20 10.03 -7.76 -4.56
N ARG A 21 11.08 -8.58 -4.37
CA ARG A 21 12.24 -8.23 -3.54
C ARG A 21 12.99 -6.99 -4.02
N ARG A 22 12.97 -6.68 -5.33
CA ARG A 22 13.61 -5.47 -5.89
C ARG A 22 12.85 -4.20 -5.54
N TYR A 23 11.59 -4.32 -5.12
CA TYR A 23 10.77 -3.21 -4.64
C TYR A 23 10.75 -3.11 -3.10
N ASN A 24 11.57 -3.88 -2.38
CA ASN A 24 11.76 -3.66 -0.94
C ASN A 24 12.48 -2.33 -0.71
N GLY A 25 11.98 -1.52 0.23
CA GLY A 25 12.59 -0.23 0.59
C GLY A 25 11.66 0.97 0.53
N PHE A 26 10.39 0.84 0.95
CA PHE A 26 9.45 1.96 0.99
C PHE A 26 9.64 2.88 2.21
N GLY A 27 10.82 2.91 2.85
CA GLY A 27 11.07 3.67 4.08
C GLY A 27 10.81 5.19 3.97
N GLY A 28 10.81 5.74 2.75
CA GLY A 28 10.45 7.13 2.45
C GLY A 28 8.94 7.40 2.34
N LEU A 29 8.09 6.37 2.25
CA LEU A 29 6.63 6.47 2.10
C LEU A 29 5.91 6.45 3.44
N LYS A 30 6.46 7.12 4.47
CA LYS A 30 5.84 7.17 5.81
C LYS A 30 4.40 7.70 5.79
N CYS A 31 4.05 8.51 4.79
CA CYS A 31 2.69 9.02 4.59
C CYS A 31 1.62 7.92 4.50
N VAL A 32 1.95 6.69 4.06
CA VAL A 32 0.98 5.56 4.02
C VAL A 32 0.64 5.01 5.41
N LEU A 33 1.37 5.42 6.45
CA LEU A 33 1.07 5.11 7.85
C LEU A 33 -0.04 6.00 8.41
N LEU A 34 -0.24 7.17 7.80
CA LEU A 34 -1.28 8.13 8.18
C LEU A 34 -2.67 7.63 7.75
N PRO A 35 -3.75 8.08 8.43
CA PRO A 35 -5.11 7.72 8.05
C PRO A 35 -5.47 8.30 6.68
N ALA A 36 -6.13 7.53 5.81
CA ALA A 36 -6.45 7.94 4.44
C ALA A 36 -7.74 7.25 3.95
N THR A 37 -8.67 6.99 4.86
CA THR A 37 -9.94 6.32 4.54
C THR A 37 -10.97 7.36 4.14
N ASP A 38 -11.06 8.45 4.89
CA ASP A 38 -12.05 9.50 4.72
C ASP A 38 -11.40 10.80 4.23
N PRO A 39 -12.09 11.63 3.42
CA PRO A 39 -11.55 12.92 2.99
C PRO A 39 -11.11 13.83 4.15
N ALA A 40 -11.80 13.73 5.30
CA ALA A 40 -11.49 14.49 6.51
C ALA A 40 -10.18 14.04 7.19
N ASP A 41 -9.63 12.88 6.82
CA ASP A 41 -8.38 12.40 7.42
C ASP A 41 -7.19 13.34 7.11
N ILE A 42 -7.28 14.20 6.09
CA ILE A 42 -6.24 15.19 5.75
C ILE A 42 -5.91 16.13 6.91
N ASP A 43 -6.87 16.38 7.81
CA ASP A 43 -6.66 17.23 8.99
C ASP A 43 -5.67 16.61 9.98
N ARG A 44 -5.45 15.29 9.89
CA ARG A 44 -4.50 14.53 10.72
C ARG A 44 -3.11 14.45 10.09
N TRP A 45 -2.93 15.03 8.90
CA TRP A 45 -1.67 14.99 8.15
C TRP A 45 -0.81 16.23 8.43
N PRO A 46 0.52 16.09 8.43
CA PRO A 46 1.42 17.24 8.37
C PRO A 46 1.12 18.08 7.12
N ARG A 47 1.08 19.41 7.26
CA ARG A 47 0.84 20.33 6.12
C ARG A 47 1.79 20.09 4.94
N ALA A 48 3.05 19.75 5.23
CA ALA A 48 4.06 19.45 4.22
C ALA A 48 3.75 18.19 3.38
N GLU A 49 2.86 17.31 3.87
CA GLU A 49 2.49 16.06 3.21
C GLU A 49 1.06 16.09 2.64
N HIS A 50 0.36 17.23 2.71
CA HIS A 50 -1.02 17.37 2.20
C HIS A 50 -1.13 17.05 0.70
N GLU A 51 -0.09 17.36 -0.08
CA GLU A 51 -0.03 17.04 -1.51
C GLU A 51 0.01 15.52 -1.78
N LEU A 52 0.47 14.71 -0.81
CA LEU A 52 0.54 13.25 -0.92
C LEU A 52 -0.78 12.58 -0.55
N PHE A 53 -1.67 13.27 0.19
CA PHE A 53 -2.94 12.71 0.67
C PHE A 53 -3.81 12.14 -0.46
N PRO A 54 -4.04 12.84 -1.59
CA PRO A 54 -4.85 12.29 -2.69
C PRO A 54 -4.26 11.01 -3.27
N LEU A 55 -2.93 10.92 -3.37
CA LEU A 55 -2.23 9.75 -3.92
C LEU A 55 -2.36 8.53 -2.99
N VAL A 56 -2.26 8.72 -1.68
CA VAL A 56 -2.40 7.64 -0.69
C VAL A 56 -3.86 7.16 -0.61
N ARG A 57 -4.83 8.07 -0.79
CA ARG A 57 -6.25 7.71 -0.91
C ARG A 57 -6.52 6.89 -2.17
N GLU A 58 -6.04 7.33 -3.32
CA GLU A 58 -6.17 6.60 -4.58
C GLU A 58 -5.57 5.19 -4.48
N LEU A 59 -4.39 5.06 -3.88
CA LEU A 59 -3.77 3.75 -3.62
C LEU A 59 -4.70 2.84 -2.78
N ARG A 60 -5.30 3.38 -1.72
CA ARG A 60 -6.23 2.64 -0.86
C ARG A 60 -7.47 2.21 -1.63
N GLU A 61 -8.01 3.07 -2.48
CA GLU A 61 -9.16 2.78 -3.34
C GLU A 61 -8.84 1.68 -4.35
N ILE A 62 -7.68 1.72 -5.01
CA ILE A 62 -7.22 0.68 -5.94
C ILE A 62 -7.13 -0.69 -5.24
N ILE A 63 -6.58 -0.72 -4.01
CA ILE A 63 -6.49 -1.96 -3.23
C ILE A 63 -7.88 -2.49 -2.87
N ASN A 64 -8.79 -1.62 -2.44
CA ASN A 64 -10.16 -2.00 -2.08
C ASN A 64 -10.99 -2.45 -3.30
N GLN A 65 -10.75 -1.89 -4.48
CA GLN A 65 -11.38 -2.33 -5.74
C GLN A 65 -10.79 -3.65 -6.24
N GLY A 66 -9.48 -3.86 -6.01
CA GLY A 66 -8.76 -5.03 -6.44
C GLY A 66 -8.99 -6.27 -5.57
N ALA A 67 -9.23 -6.11 -4.27
CA ALA A 67 -9.27 -7.21 -3.32
C ALA A 67 -10.52 -7.16 -2.41
N SER A 68 -11.02 -8.33 -2.03
CA SER A 68 -12.16 -8.43 -1.10
C SER A 68 -11.77 -7.98 0.31
N GLY A 69 -12.71 -7.50 1.13
CA GLY A 69 -12.43 -6.70 2.34
C GLY A 69 -11.29 -7.20 3.26
N SER A 70 -11.23 -8.50 3.59
CA SER A 70 -10.15 -9.07 4.40
C SER A 70 -8.79 -9.07 3.68
N ASP A 71 -8.80 -9.33 2.37
CA ASP A 71 -7.60 -9.35 1.52
C ASP A 71 -7.07 -7.93 1.32
N ALA A 72 -7.95 -6.95 1.09
CA ALA A 72 -7.58 -5.54 0.98
C ALA A 72 -6.92 -5.03 2.28
N THR A 73 -7.47 -5.40 3.43
CA THR A 73 -6.89 -5.07 4.75
C THR A 73 -5.51 -5.70 4.93
N ARG A 74 -5.36 -6.97 4.52
CA ARG A 74 -4.08 -7.68 4.57
C ARG A 74 -3.02 -7.04 3.68
N LEU A 75 -3.38 -6.68 2.44
CA LEU A 75 -2.48 -5.99 1.50
C LEU A 75 -2.03 -4.63 2.03
N TRP A 76 -2.97 -3.83 2.54
CA TRP A 76 -2.65 -2.54 3.16
C TRP A 76 -1.69 -2.67 4.34
N ASN A 77 -1.92 -3.64 5.22
CA ASN A 77 -1.02 -3.93 6.34
C ASN A 77 0.36 -4.43 5.86
N GLY A 78 0.42 -5.18 4.77
CA GLY A 78 1.68 -5.58 4.12
C GLY A 78 2.51 -4.39 3.66
N ILE A 79 1.88 -3.40 3.02
CA ILE A 79 2.52 -2.14 2.61
C ILE A 79 3.06 -1.39 3.83
N LYS A 80 2.24 -1.23 4.87
CA LYS A 80 2.67 -0.58 6.13
C LYS A 80 3.86 -1.29 6.76
N SER A 81 3.82 -2.63 6.82
CA SER A 81 4.92 -3.43 7.34
C SER A 81 6.20 -3.22 6.53
N SER A 82 6.11 -3.23 5.19
CA SER A 82 7.27 -3.02 4.32
C SER A 82 7.92 -1.65 4.56
N VAL A 83 7.12 -0.59 4.72
CA VAL A 83 7.59 0.76 5.07
C VAL A 83 8.30 0.78 6.42
N LEU A 84 7.71 0.13 7.43
CA LEU A 84 8.27 0.08 8.79
C LEU A 84 9.55 -0.75 8.90
N THR A 85 9.73 -1.77 8.05
CA THR A 85 10.90 -2.66 8.04
C THR A 85 11.97 -2.25 7.02
N SER A 86 11.82 -1.11 6.35
CA SER A 86 12.78 -0.61 5.36
C SER A 86 13.97 0.16 5.97
N PHE A 87 14.19 0.04 7.29
CA PHE A 87 15.30 0.66 8.01
C PHE A 87 16.46 -0.31 8.21
#